data_AF-A0A0U1LMQ2-F1
#
_entry.id   AF-A0A0U1LMQ2-F1
#
_cell.length_a   1.000
_cell.length_b   1.000
_cell.length_c   1.000
_cell.angle_alpha   90.00
_cell.angle_beta   90.00
_cell.angle_gamma   90.00
#
_symmetry.space_group_name_H-M   'P 1'
#
loop_
_entity.id
_entity.type
_entity.pdbx_description
1 polymer ?
#
loop_
_entity_poly.entity_id
_entity_poly.type
_entity_poly.pdbx_seq_one_letter_code
_entity_poly.pdbx_strand_id
1 'polypeptide(L)'
;MSSSTTHEKQTIDKIATQIKNGTIKKIVVIAGAGISTSGGYPDFRTPNTGIYAKIAKMKLLPYPEAIFSAHYFKHTPEPFFAFLRGVMQLTFRPTVTHAFIALLQRMGVLEMVFTQNIDGLERAAGIADEKLMAVHGQFGSQRCITCKTAWSTERFEEIVKSGRIPRCDDADCNGVIKPDTVMFGEPLSPKFDQSAGILKIADLVLVIGTSLKVHPVAGLPSLAVPGVPRVLINRDPAGDLGSRPDDVLLLSDCDNVVRTLADSLGWRKQLEDIWKEVGPQPGDENPVPEDAIGKEIDKFLDEQTEERQLVYQGHKIFLERHLEHKMSRMPSDAEPCANGR
;
A
#
# COMPACT_ATOMS: atom_id res chain seq x y z
N MET A 1 -7.56 -21.29 25.03
CA MET A 1 -7.83 -20.84 23.65
C MET A 1 -9.27 -20.39 23.39
N SER A 2 -10.26 -20.61 24.28
CA SER A 2 -11.67 -20.17 24.02
C SER A 2 -12.09 -18.82 24.61
N SER A 3 -11.26 -18.15 25.43
CA SER A 3 -11.61 -16.83 26.00
C SER A 3 -11.34 -15.66 25.04
N SER A 4 -10.30 -15.74 24.19
CA SER A 4 -9.93 -14.69 23.22
C SER A 4 -11.02 -14.49 22.16
N THR A 5 -11.48 -15.59 21.56
CA THR A 5 -12.50 -15.57 20.51
C THR A 5 -13.86 -15.05 21.00
N THR A 6 -14.20 -15.30 22.27
CA THR A 6 -15.43 -14.78 22.87
C THR A 6 -15.36 -13.27 23.08
N HIS A 7 -14.22 -12.75 23.54
CA HIS A 7 -14.01 -11.31 23.75
C HIS A 7 -13.94 -10.54 22.43
N GLU A 8 -13.26 -11.09 21.42
CA GLU A 8 -13.21 -10.52 20.07
C GLU A 8 -14.60 -10.40 19.47
N LYS A 9 -15.41 -11.48 19.56
CA LYS A 9 -16.78 -11.48 19.06
C LYS A 9 -17.66 -10.44 19.77
N GLN A 10 -17.58 -10.34 21.11
CA GLN A 10 -18.30 -9.31 21.87
C GLN A 10 -17.91 -7.89 21.44
N THR A 11 -16.63 -7.68 21.13
CA THR A 11 -16.14 -6.37 20.68
C THR A 11 -16.64 -6.03 19.27
N ILE A 12 -16.61 -6.99 18.35
CA ILE A 12 -17.19 -6.86 17.01
C ILE A 12 -18.69 -6.57 17.11
N ASP A 13 -19.43 -7.29 17.95
CA ASP A 13 -20.87 -7.10 18.14
C ASP A 13 -21.20 -5.71 18.70
N LYS A 14 -20.35 -5.17 19.58
CA LYS A 14 -20.48 -3.79 20.09
C LYS A 14 -20.32 -2.77 18.97
N ILE A 15 -19.27 -2.86 18.16
CA ILE A 15 -19.04 -1.96 17.02
C ILE A 15 -20.19 -2.07 16.01
N ALA A 16 -20.59 -3.29 15.66
CA ALA A 16 -21.71 -3.54 14.75
C ALA A 16 -23.03 -2.93 15.27
N THR A 17 -23.27 -3.01 16.58
CA THR A 17 -24.45 -2.39 17.22
C THR A 17 -24.41 -0.86 17.12
N GLN A 18 -23.25 -0.25 17.35
CA GLN A 18 -23.05 1.20 17.22
C GLN A 18 -23.20 1.69 15.77
N ILE A 19 -22.82 0.89 14.78
CA ILE A 19 -23.10 1.19 13.37
C ILE A 19 -24.61 1.08 13.11
N LYS A 20 -25.26 -0.03 13.51
CA LYS A 20 -26.68 -0.28 13.25
C LYS A 20 -27.62 0.75 13.90
N ASN A 21 -27.31 1.19 15.12
CA ASN A 21 -28.12 2.18 15.82
C ASN A 21 -27.79 3.64 15.41
N GLY A 22 -26.83 3.84 14.50
CA GLY A 22 -26.44 5.14 13.99
C GLY A 22 -25.58 5.97 14.95
N THR A 23 -24.96 5.38 15.97
CA THR A 23 -23.91 6.07 16.75
C THR A 23 -22.65 6.27 15.90
N ILE A 24 -22.30 5.28 15.07
CA ILE A 24 -21.21 5.37 14.09
C ILE A 24 -21.83 5.58 12.71
N LYS A 25 -21.56 6.73 12.09
CA LYS A 25 -22.02 7.09 10.73
C LYS A 25 -20.89 7.47 9.80
N LYS A 26 -19.72 7.86 10.31
CA LYS A 26 -18.55 8.30 9.54
C LYS A 26 -17.36 7.40 9.80
N ILE A 27 -17.22 6.36 8.97
CA ILE A 27 -16.12 5.41 9.04
C ILE A 27 -15.01 5.87 8.10
N VAL A 28 -13.81 6.07 8.64
CA VAL A 28 -12.60 6.31 7.86
C VAL A 28 -11.77 5.04 7.83
N VAL A 29 -11.43 4.57 6.64
CA VAL A 29 -10.61 3.37 6.44
C VAL A 29 -9.18 3.78 6.12
N ILE A 30 -8.20 3.17 6.77
CA ILE A 30 -6.77 3.29 6.45
C ILE A 30 -6.28 1.91 6.04
N ALA A 31 -6.01 1.74 4.74
CA ALA A 31 -5.67 0.47 4.13
C ALA A 31 -4.19 0.39 3.71
N GLY A 32 -3.67 -0.83 3.65
CA GLY A 32 -2.39 -1.13 3.02
C GLY A 32 -2.38 -2.51 2.35
N ALA A 33 -1.19 -2.97 1.95
CA ALA A 33 -1.06 -4.10 1.03
C ALA A 33 -1.71 -5.41 1.53
N GLY A 34 -1.87 -5.57 2.84
CA GLY A 34 -2.51 -6.74 3.45
C GLY A 34 -3.91 -7.01 2.91
N ILE A 35 -4.67 -5.97 2.52
CA ILE A 35 -6.03 -6.16 1.98
C ILE A 35 -6.05 -6.77 0.58
N SER A 36 -4.92 -6.73 -0.14
CA SER A 36 -4.80 -7.24 -1.52
C SER A 36 -4.14 -8.63 -1.56
N THR A 37 -3.56 -9.10 -0.46
CA THR A 37 -2.79 -10.37 -0.42
C THR A 37 -3.58 -11.62 -0.75
N SER A 38 -4.83 -11.73 -0.28
CA SER A 38 -5.69 -12.87 -0.61
C SER A 38 -6.14 -12.90 -2.08
N GLY A 39 -6.06 -11.76 -2.77
CA GLY A 39 -6.29 -11.63 -4.21
C GLY A 39 -5.05 -11.93 -5.06
N GLY A 40 -3.97 -12.41 -4.44
CA GLY A 40 -2.71 -12.77 -5.10
C GLY A 40 -1.72 -11.61 -5.26
N TYR A 41 -2.07 -10.38 -4.85
CA TYR A 41 -1.14 -9.26 -4.90
C TYR A 41 -0.07 -9.45 -3.82
N PRO A 42 1.23 -9.57 -4.16
CA PRO A 42 2.27 -9.76 -3.16
C PRO A 42 2.38 -8.50 -2.31
N ASP A 43 2.46 -8.67 -0.99
CA ASP A 43 2.83 -7.54 -0.14
C ASP A 43 4.31 -7.17 -0.32
N PHE A 44 4.72 -6.07 0.30
CA PHE A 44 6.11 -5.64 0.18
C PHE A 44 7.04 -6.37 1.16
N ARG A 45 6.56 -6.69 2.37
CA ARG A 45 7.41 -6.93 3.54
C ARG A 45 7.31 -8.33 4.14
N THR A 46 6.37 -9.18 3.71
CA THR A 46 6.25 -10.53 4.26
C THR A 46 7.56 -11.29 3.99
N PRO A 47 8.17 -11.91 5.02
CA PRO A 47 9.40 -12.68 4.83
C PRO A 47 9.23 -13.76 3.76
N ASN A 48 10.26 -13.94 2.93
CA ASN A 48 10.35 -14.94 1.84
C ASN A 48 9.40 -14.73 0.64
N THR A 49 8.18 -14.24 0.84
CA THR A 49 7.16 -14.12 -0.23
C THR A 49 6.95 -12.69 -0.71
N GLY A 50 7.25 -11.69 0.11
CA GLY A 50 7.08 -10.27 -0.22
C GLY A 50 8.04 -9.79 -1.31
N ILE A 51 7.66 -8.68 -1.96
CA ILE A 51 8.41 -8.07 -3.08
C ILE A 51 9.88 -7.82 -2.70
N TYR A 52 10.16 -7.33 -1.49
CA TYR A 52 11.55 -7.06 -1.07
C TYR A 52 12.41 -8.31 -0.96
N ALA A 53 11.84 -9.45 -0.57
CA ALA A 53 12.58 -10.72 -0.51
C ALA A 53 12.96 -11.20 -1.92
N LYS A 54 12.07 -11.01 -2.90
CA LYS A 54 12.35 -11.33 -4.31
C LYS A 54 13.43 -10.40 -4.89
N ILE A 55 13.32 -9.10 -4.64
CA ILE A 55 14.24 -8.09 -5.14
C ILE A 55 15.64 -8.21 -4.49
N ALA A 56 15.73 -8.66 -3.25
CA ALA A 56 17.01 -8.90 -2.58
C ALA A 56 17.93 -9.86 -3.36
N LYS A 57 17.36 -10.77 -4.18
CA LYS A 57 18.12 -11.67 -5.05
C LYS A 57 18.93 -10.94 -6.11
N MET A 58 18.52 -9.73 -6.50
CA MET A 58 19.23 -8.94 -7.52
C MET A 58 20.68 -8.66 -7.13
N LYS A 59 20.98 -8.48 -5.84
CA LYS A 59 22.30 -8.07 -5.30
C LYS A 59 22.89 -6.76 -5.90
N LEU A 60 22.23 -6.17 -6.90
CA LEU A 60 22.55 -4.91 -7.55
C LEU A 60 22.11 -3.68 -6.75
N LEU A 61 21.17 -3.85 -5.83
CA LEU A 61 20.68 -2.78 -4.98
C LEU A 61 21.45 -2.73 -3.65
N PRO A 62 21.63 -1.54 -3.05
CA PRO A 62 22.19 -1.42 -1.70
C PRO A 62 21.28 -2.06 -0.65
N TYR A 63 19.97 -1.94 -0.84
CA TYR A 63 18.91 -2.54 -0.04
C TYR A 63 17.63 -2.65 -0.90
N PRO A 64 16.72 -3.59 -0.63
CA PRO A 64 15.58 -3.88 -1.52
C PRO A 64 14.67 -2.66 -1.79
N GLU A 65 14.50 -1.77 -0.82
CA GLU A 65 13.67 -0.57 -0.94
C GLU A 65 14.24 0.46 -1.94
N ALA A 66 15.52 0.37 -2.30
CA ALA A 66 16.18 1.32 -3.20
C ALA A 66 15.52 1.39 -4.58
N ILE A 67 14.92 0.29 -5.06
CA ILE A 67 14.16 0.26 -6.33
C ILE A 67 13.00 1.25 -6.36
N PHE A 68 12.44 1.60 -5.19
CA PHE A 68 11.34 2.56 -5.03
C PHE A 68 11.84 3.91 -4.48
N SER A 69 13.15 4.18 -4.52
CA SER A 69 13.71 5.49 -4.18
C SER A 69 13.72 6.39 -5.40
N ALA A 70 13.14 7.59 -5.28
CA ALA A 70 13.10 8.56 -6.37
C ALA A 70 14.50 8.97 -6.83
N HIS A 71 15.45 9.05 -5.89
CA HIS A 71 16.84 9.37 -6.19
C HIS A 71 17.53 8.25 -6.97
N TYR A 72 17.31 6.99 -6.59
CA TYR A 72 17.86 5.84 -7.31
C TYR A 72 17.23 5.72 -8.69
N PHE A 73 15.89 5.77 -8.77
CA PHE A 73 15.14 5.68 -10.02
C PHE A 73 15.58 6.71 -11.07
N LYS A 74 15.89 7.94 -10.64
CA LYS A 74 16.37 9.00 -11.55
C LYS A 74 17.65 8.61 -12.30
N HIS A 75 18.54 7.85 -11.67
CA HIS A 75 19.85 7.49 -12.23
C HIS A 75 19.89 6.04 -12.74
N THR A 76 19.02 5.18 -12.21
CA THR A 76 18.95 3.75 -12.50
C THR A 76 17.50 3.29 -12.51
N PRO A 77 16.74 3.64 -13.56
CA PRO A 77 15.34 3.24 -13.68
C PRO A 77 15.16 1.77 -14.07
N GLU A 78 16.17 1.12 -14.64
CA GLU A 78 16.06 -0.20 -15.27
C GLU A 78 15.54 -1.29 -14.33
N PRO A 79 16.04 -1.42 -13.08
CA PRO A 79 15.49 -2.39 -12.11
C PRO A 79 13.99 -2.20 -11.86
N PHE A 80 13.53 -0.95 -11.73
CA PHE A 80 12.12 -0.66 -11.54
C PHE A 80 11.29 -1.09 -12.75
N PHE A 81 11.78 -0.87 -13.97
CA PHE A 81 11.05 -1.29 -15.18
C PHE A 81 11.04 -2.80 -15.37
N ALA A 82 12.07 -3.53 -14.93
CA ALA A 82 12.03 -4.99 -14.85
C ALA A 82 10.94 -5.47 -13.89
N PHE A 83 10.90 -4.90 -12.69
CA PHE A 83 9.83 -5.16 -11.72
C PHE A 83 8.45 -4.83 -12.32
N LEU A 84 8.29 -3.66 -12.96
CA LEU A 84 7.02 -3.21 -13.52
C LEU A 84 6.53 -4.13 -14.64
N ARG A 85 7.40 -4.61 -15.52
CA ARG A 85 7.03 -5.61 -16.55
C ARG A 85 6.47 -6.89 -15.92
N GLY A 86 7.03 -7.32 -14.81
CA GLY A 86 6.53 -8.47 -14.06
C GLY A 86 5.15 -8.20 -13.48
N VAL A 87 4.95 -7.03 -12.88
CA VAL A 87 3.63 -6.59 -12.35
C VAL A 87 2.58 -6.49 -13.46
N MET A 88 2.94 -5.98 -14.64
CA MET A 88 2.03 -5.82 -15.79
C MET A 88 1.54 -7.15 -16.39
N GLN A 89 2.20 -8.27 -16.07
CA GLN A 89 1.75 -9.62 -16.45
C GLN A 89 0.72 -10.19 -15.46
N LEU A 90 0.52 -9.52 -14.33
CA LEU A 90 -0.38 -9.97 -13.28
C LEU A 90 -1.74 -9.29 -13.46
N THR A 91 -2.80 -10.06 -13.30
CA THR A 91 -4.16 -9.54 -13.20
C THR A 91 -4.64 -9.79 -11.79
N PHE A 92 -5.09 -8.74 -11.13
CA PHE A 92 -5.61 -8.81 -9.78
C PHE A 92 -7.08 -8.42 -9.75
N ARG A 93 -7.82 -9.00 -8.81
CA ARG A 93 -9.22 -8.69 -8.56
C ARG A 93 -9.38 -8.23 -7.11
N PRO A 94 -10.34 -7.33 -6.85
CA PRO A 94 -10.75 -6.98 -5.50
C PRO A 94 -10.99 -8.21 -4.62
N THR A 95 -10.53 -8.11 -3.38
CA THR A 95 -10.74 -9.12 -2.34
C THR A 95 -12.07 -8.91 -1.62
N VAL A 96 -12.42 -9.82 -0.72
CA VAL A 96 -13.59 -9.67 0.16
C VAL A 96 -13.47 -8.41 1.00
N THR A 97 -12.26 -8.08 1.45
CA THR A 97 -11.99 -6.83 2.18
C THR A 97 -12.29 -5.59 1.35
N HIS A 98 -11.92 -5.57 0.05
CA HIS A 98 -12.27 -4.47 -0.85
C HIS A 98 -13.80 -4.36 -1.03
N ALA A 99 -14.47 -5.49 -1.23
CA ALA A 99 -15.92 -5.55 -1.32
C ALA A 99 -16.61 -5.06 -0.04
N PHE A 100 -16.04 -5.33 1.14
CA PHE A 100 -16.53 -4.82 2.41
C PHE A 100 -16.41 -3.30 2.52
N ILE A 101 -15.30 -2.71 2.07
CA ILE A 101 -15.16 -1.25 2.05
C ILE A 101 -16.18 -0.62 1.08
N ALA A 102 -16.40 -1.24 -0.09
CA ALA A 102 -17.45 -0.82 -1.02
C ALA A 102 -18.86 -0.98 -0.40
N LEU A 103 -19.09 -2.02 0.41
CA LEU A 103 -20.33 -2.18 1.17
C LEU A 103 -20.53 -1.04 2.18
N LEU A 104 -19.50 -0.62 2.92
CA LEU A 104 -19.60 0.55 3.81
C LEU A 104 -20.07 1.81 3.04
N GLN A 105 -19.60 1.97 1.80
CA GLN A 105 -20.06 3.04 0.90
C GLN A 105 -21.53 2.88 0.54
N ARG A 106 -21.95 1.68 0.09
CA ARG A 106 -23.35 1.39 -0.27
C ARG A 106 -24.32 1.57 0.91
N MET A 107 -23.85 1.29 2.13
CA MET A 107 -24.62 1.49 3.36
C MET A 107 -24.58 2.94 3.88
N GLY A 108 -23.87 3.85 3.19
CA GLY A 108 -23.85 5.27 3.50
C GLY A 108 -23.03 5.64 4.74
N VAL A 109 -22.19 4.73 5.24
CA VAL A 109 -21.38 4.95 6.46
C VAL A 109 -19.88 5.15 6.18
N LEU A 110 -19.42 4.91 4.96
CA LEU A 110 -18.04 5.22 4.56
C LEU A 110 -17.87 6.72 4.35
N GLU A 111 -16.94 7.32 5.07
CA GLU A 111 -16.55 8.72 4.92
C GLU A 111 -15.36 8.85 3.94
N MET A 112 -14.29 8.08 4.16
CA MET A 112 -13.07 8.15 3.36
C MET A 112 -12.26 6.86 3.45
N VAL A 113 -11.50 6.57 2.39
CA VAL A 113 -10.49 5.52 2.33
C VAL A 113 -9.13 6.16 2.05
N PHE A 114 -8.19 6.00 2.96
CA PHE A 114 -6.78 6.27 2.74
C PHE A 114 -6.10 4.96 2.40
N THR A 115 -5.71 4.77 1.15
CA THR A 115 -4.97 3.58 0.74
C THR A 115 -3.50 3.89 0.49
N GLN A 116 -2.64 3.01 1.00
CA GLN A 116 -1.21 2.98 0.66
C GLN A 116 -0.95 2.19 -0.62
N ASN A 117 -1.96 1.49 -1.14
CA ASN A 117 -1.86 0.62 -2.29
C ASN A 117 -1.88 1.44 -3.57
N ILE A 118 -1.20 0.91 -4.58
CA ILE A 118 -1.09 1.49 -5.92
C ILE A 118 -1.80 0.62 -6.97
N ASP A 119 -2.39 -0.50 -6.53
CA ASP A 119 -2.96 -1.57 -7.37
C ASP A 119 -4.30 -1.18 -8.03
N GLY A 120 -4.99 -0.17 -7.50
CA GLY A 120 -6.26 0.34 -8.04
C GLY A 120 -7.48 -0.51 -7.67
N LEU A 121 -7.33 -1.51 -6.79
CA LEU A 121 -8.41 -2.45 -6.46
C LEU A 121 -9.54 -1.80 -5.69
N GLU A 122 -9.31 -0.68 -4.98
CA GLU A 122 -10.37 0.09 -4.33
C GLU A 122 -11.34 0.68 -5.35
N ARG A 123 -10.81 1.29 -6.42
CA ARG A 123 -11.63 1.84 -7.51
C ARG A 123 -12.33 0.70 -8.27
N ALA A 124 -11.63 -0.42 -8.50
CA ALA A 124 -12.22 -1.60 -9.14
C ALA A 124 -13.36 -2.23 -8.30
N ALA A 125 -13.34 -2.09 -6.97
CA ALA A 125 -14.43 -2.49 -6.10
C ALA A 125 -15.63 -1.50 -6.12
N GLY A 126 -15.52 -0.38 -6.84
CA GLY A 126 -16.56 0.63 -6.97
C GLY A 126 -16.54 1.72 -5.90
N ILE A 127 -15.42 1.90 -5.18
CA ILE A 127 -15.25 3.04 -4.26
C ILE A 127 -15.12 4.31 -5.09
N ALA A 128 -15.90 5.33 -4.74
CA ALA A 128 -15.96 6.58 -5.48
C ALA A 128 -14.68 7.41 -5.29
N ASP A 129 -14.23 8.12 -6.33
CA ASP A 129 -12.97 8.88 -6.31
C ASP A 129 -12.96 9.97 -5.23
N GLU A 130 -14.11 10.58 -4.93
CA GLU A 130 -14.24 11.57 -3.87
C GLU A 130 -14.08 11.01 -2.46
N LYS A 131 -14.20 9.69 -2.29
CA LYS A 131 -13.98 8.97 -1.03
C LYS A 131 -12.64 8.24 -1.00
N LEU A 132 -11.81 8.36 -2.04
CA LEU A 132 -10.57 7.60 -2.17
C LEU A 132 -9.36 8.54 -2.21
N MET A 133 -8.53 8.46 -1.17
CA MET A 133 -7.19 9.06 -1.15
C MET A 133 -6.15 7.97 -1.38
N ALA A 134 -5.72 7.81 -2.63
CA ALA A 134 -4.54 7.00 -2.96
C ALA A 134 -3.28 7.74 -2.54
N VAL A 135 -2.83 7.49 -1.31
CA VAL A 135 -1.77 8.28 -0.68
C VAL A 135 -0.44 8.14 -1.43
N HIS A 136 -0.15 6.93 -1.90
CA HIS A 136 1.05 6.63 -2.69
C HIS A 136 0.83 6.68 -4.21
N GLY A 137 -0.22 7.38 -4.66
CA GLY A 137 -0.61 7.41 -6.06
C GLY A 137 -1.16 6.08 -6.56
N GLN A 138 -1.33 5.92 -7.87
CA GLN A 138 -1.87 4.70 -8.48
C GLN A 138 -1.26 4.46 -9.87
N PHE A 139 -1.30 3.21 -10.32
CA PHE A 139 -1.15 2.90 -11.75
C PHE A 139 -2.33 3.45 -12.57
N GLY A 140 -2.11 3.59 -13.88
CA GLY A 140 -3.13 4.07 -14.84
C GLY A 140 -2.91 5.49 -15.36
N SER A 141 -1.94 6.22 -14.80
CA SER A 141 -1.45 7.49 -15.35
C SER A 141 0.06 7.61 -15.15
N GLN A 142 0.73 8.38 -16.01
CA GLN A 142 2.18 8.50 -16.04
C GLN A 142 2.61 9.88 -16.53
N ARG A 143 3.73 10.35 -15.99
CA ARG A 143 4.31 11.67 -16.30
C ARG A 143 5.83 11.61 -16.40
N CYS A 144 6.40 12.54 -17.14
CA CYS A 144 7.85 12.75 -17.12
C CYS A 144 8.30 13.21 -15.73
N ILE A 145 9.34 12.58 -15.17
CA ILE A 145 9.86 12.97 -13.85
C ILE A 145 10.47 14.37 -13.82
N THR A 146 10.88 14.90 -14.98
CA THR A 146 11.52 16.21 -15.13
C THR A 146 10.49 17.30 -15.42
N CYS A 147 9.86 17.31 -16.60
CA CYS A 147 8.95 18.37 -17.02
C CYS A 147 7.49 18.17 -16.56
N LYS A 148 7.16 17.02 -15.95
CA LYS A 148 5.82 16.65 -15.45
C LYS A 148 4.74 16.53 -16.52
N THR A 149 5.09 16.58 -17.81
CA THR A 149 4.14 16.34 -18.91
C THR A 149 3.53 14.95 -18.81
N ALA A 150 2.20 14.88 -18.90
CA ALA A 150 1.43 13.64 -18.93
C ALA A 150 1.66 12.87 -20.22
N TRP A 151 1.60 11.55 -20.10
CA TRP A 151 1.90 10.61 -21.18
C TRP A 151 0.73 9.66 -21.42
N SER A 152 0.56 9.21 -22.65
CA SER A 152 -0.46 8.21 -23.02
C SER A 152 -0.13 6.84 -22.43
N THR A 153 -1.13 6.16 -21.88
CA THR A 153 -0.98 4.84 -21.24
C THR A 153 -0.58 3.78 -22.26
N GLU A 154 -1.20 3.81 -23.44
CA GLU A 154 -0.97 2.83 -24.51
C GLU A 154 0.50 2.81 -24.92
N ARG A 155 1.06 3.99 -25.18
CA ARG A 155 2.47 4.15 -25.56
C ARG A 155 3.43 3.79 -24.44
N PHE A 156 3.12 4.21 -23.22
CA PHE A 156 3.94 3.88 -22.05
C PHE A 156 4.05 2.35 -21.91
N GLU A 157 2.91 1.67 -21.96
CA GLU A 157 2.87 0.21 -21.87
C GLU A 157 3.59 -0.48 -23.02
N GLU A 158 3.40 -0.02 -24.25
CA GLU A 158 4.09 -0.57 -25.44
C GLU A 158 5.62 -0.52 -25.25
N ILE A 159 6.15 0.63 -24.84
CA ILE A 159 7.59 0.81 -24.63
C ILE A 159 8.08 -0.08 -23.48
N VAL A 160 7.37 -0.10 -22.35
CA VAL A 160 7.75 -0.91 -21.19
C VAL A 160 7.72 -2.40 -21.54
N LYS A 161 6.68 -2.90 -22.23
CA LYS A 161 6.57 -4.29 -22.69
C LYS A 161 7.68 -4.66 -23.67
N SER A 162 8.18 -3.71 -24.47
CA SER A 162 9.34 -3.93 -25.36
C SER A 162 10.70 -4.02 -24.64
N GLY A 163 10.74 -3.87 -23.31
CA GLY A 163 11.97 -3.90 -22.51
C GLY A 163 12.74 -2.57 -22.52
N ARG A 164 12.22 -1.53 -23.19
CA ARG A 164 12.82 -0.20 -23.26
C ARG A 164 12.36 0.69 -22.11
N ILE A 165 13.17 1.70 -21.79
CA ILE A 165 12.85 2.72 -20.78
C ILE A 165 12.11 3.88 -21.48
N PRO A 166 10.88 4.20 -21.07
CA PRO A 166 10.13 5.32 -21.66
C PRO A 166 10.76 6.66 -21.27
N ARG A 167 10.94 7.52 -22.28
CA ARG A 167 11.63 8.82 -22.20
C ARG A 167 10.75 9.90 -22.83
N CYS A 168 10.79 11.11 -22.27
CA CYS A 168 10.03 12.25 -22.74
C CYS A 168 10.24 12.54 -24.23
N ASP A 169 9.18 12.99 -24.90
CA ASP A 169 9.17 13.35 -26.32
C ASP A 169 9.90 14.65 -26.60
N ASP A 170 9.91 15.52 -25.59
CA ASP A 170 10.69 16.73 -25.61
C ASP A 170 12.18 16.35 -25.53
N ALA A 171 12.86 16.57 -26.66
CA ALA A 171 14.28 16.27 -26.82
C ALA A 171 15.17 17.06 -25.85
N ASP A 172 14.74 18.26 -25.44
CA ASP A 172 15.46 19.09 -24.47
C ASP A 172 15.26 18.58 -23.03
N CYS A 173 14.18 17.82 -22.79
CA CYS A 173 13.88 17.22 -21.50
C CYS A 173 14.49 15.83 -21.33
N ASN A 174 14.17 14.91 -22.26
CA ASN A 174 14.59 13.49 -22.27
C ASN A 174 14.45 12.76 -20.89
N GLY A 175 13.58 13.25 -20.02
CA GLY A 175 13.37 12.70 -18.69
C GLY A 175 12.63 11.36 -18.75
N VAL A 176 12.92 10.47 -17.80
CA VAL A 176 12.24 9.17 -17.69
C VAL A 176 10.75 9.39 -17.42
N ILE A 177 9.89 8.60 -18.05
CA ILE A 177 8.45 8.59 -17.79
C ILE A 177 8.16 7.58 -16.69
N LYS A 178 7.47 8.01 -15.63
CA LYS A 178 7.16 7.17 -14.47
C LYS A 178 5.64 7.13 -14.28
N PRO A 179 5.06 5.99 -13.85
CA PRO A 179 3.70 5.98 -13.33
C PRO A 179 3.52 7.00 -12.22
N ASP A 180 2.30 7.52 -12.07
CA ASP A 180 1.92 8.48 -11.03
C ASP A 180 1.76 7.80 -9.65
N THR A 181 2.73 6.97 -9.30
CA THR A 181 2.97 6.42 -7.97
C THR A 181 3.97 7.29 -7.22
N VAL A 182 3.94 7.28 -5.90
CA VAL A 182 4.88 8.01 -5.06
C VAL A 182 6.02 7.09 -4.66
N MET A 183 7.25 7.52 -4.94
CA MET A 183 8.48 6.87 -4.50
C MET A 183 9.01 7.48 -3.20
N PHE A 184 9.87 6.74 -2.48
CA PHE A 184 10.56 7.30 -1.32
C PHE A 184 11.38 8.53 -1.72
N GLY A 185 11.19 9.62 -0.98
CA GLY A 185 11.81 10.91 -1.24
C GLY A 185 10.99 11.84 -2.16
N GLU A 186 9.86 11.38 -2.72
CA GLU A 186 8.90 12.26 -3.38
C GLU A 186 7.90 12.86 -2.38
N PRO A 187 7.44 14.10 -2.59
CA PRO A 187 6.34 14.66 -1.81
C PRO A 187 5.04 13.93 -2.13
N LEU A 188 4.16 13.82 -1.11
CA LEU A 188 2.79 13.40 -1.34
C LEU A 188 1.99 14.46 -2.10
N SER A 189 0.85 14.05 -2.64
CA SER A 189 -0.14 15.00 -3.17
C SER A 189 -0.54 16.02 -2.11
N PRO A 190 -0.63 17.32 -2.43
CA PRO A 190 -1.12 18.35 -1.49
C PRO A 190 -2.54 18.08 -0.97
N LYS A 191 -3.32 17.24 -1.67
CA LYS A 191 -4.63 16.79 -1.20
C LYS A 191 -4.55 15.93 0.06
N PHE A 192 -3.39 15.33 0.36
CA PHE A 192 -3.20 14.46 1.52
C PHE A 192 -3.53 15.19 2.82
N ASP A 193 -2.93 16.36 3.07
CA ASP A 193 -3.13 17.11 4.32
C ASP A 193 -4.57 17.59 4.46
N GLN A 194 -5.21 17.99 3.35
CA GLN A 194 -6.61 18.39 3.32
C GLN A 194 -7.52 17.21 3.69
N SER A 195 -7.33 16.06 3.04
CA SER A 195 -8.08 14.85 3.31
C SER A 195 -7.87 14.35 4.73
N ALA A 196 -6.62 14.38 5.25
CA ALA A 196 -6.30 13.90 6.60
C ALA A 196 -7.10 14.60 7.71
N GLY A 197 -7.57 15.83 7.47
CA GLY A 197 -8.48 16.55 8.38
C GLY A 197 -9.79 15.79 8.68
N ILE A 198 -10.24 14.90 7.79
CA ILE A 198 -11.48 14.13 7.94
C ILE A 198 -11.45 13.17 9.15
N LEU A 199 -10.26 12.76 9.59
CA LEU A 199 -10.09 11.90 10.77
C LEU A 199 -10.55 12.58 12.07
N LYS A 200 -10.61 13.92 12.10
CA LYS A 200 -11.10 14.68 13.25
C LYS A 200 -12.61 14.62 13.44
N ILE A 201 -13.34 14.20 12.40
CA ILE A 201 -14.82 14.08 12.41
C ILE A 201 -15.29 12.64 12.25
N ALA A 202 -14.38 11.67 12.29
CA ALA A 202 -14.69 10.26 12.18
C ALA A 202 -15.35 9.76 13.46
N ASP A 203 -16.33 8.87 13.32
CA ASP A 203 -16.94 8.15 14.44
C ASP A 203 -16.23 6.81 14.70
N LEU A 204 -15.48 6.33 13.70
CA LEU A 204 -14.69 5.10 13.74
C LEU A 204 -13.53 5.19 12.76
N VAL A 205 -12.34 4.79 13.20
CA VAL A 205 -11.19 4.60 12.30
C VAL A 205 -10.89 3.12 12.16
N LEU A 206 -11.01 2.60 10.94
CA LEU A 206 -10.72 1.21 10.60
C LEU A 206 -9.36 1.11 9.92
N VAL A 207 -8.35 0.63 10.63
CA VAL A 207 -7.00 0.38 10.11
C VAL A 207 -6.91 -1.07 9.69
N ILE A 208 -6.67 -1.35 8.40
CA ILE A 208 -6.77 -2.71 7.87
C ILE A 208 -5.62 -3.07 6.93
N GLY A 209 -5.02 -4.24 7.14
CA GLY A 209 -3.99 -4.79 6.27
C GLY A 209 -2.73 -3.92 6.13
N THR A 210 -2.30 -3.24 7.18
CA THR A 210 -1.09 -2.40 7.15
C THR A 210 -0.24 -2.54 8.40
N SER A 211 1.08 -2.46 8.23
CA SER A 211 2.05 -2.45 9.32
C SER A 211 2.30 -1.07 9.92
N LEU A 212 1.73 0.00 9.34
CA LEU A 212 1.93 1.40 9.74
C LEU A 212 3.41 1.79 9.91
N LYS A 213 4.31 1.29 9.04
CA LYS A 213 5.74 1.61 9.08
C LYS A 213 6.15 2.82 8.23
N VAL A 214 5.25 3.32 7.37
CA VAL A 214 5.57 4.36 6.40
C VAL A 214 4.84 5.65 6.76
N HIS A 215 5.61 6.68 7.08
CA HIS A 215 5.08 8.03 7.27
C HIS A 215 4.85 8.72 5.91
N PRO A 216 3.88 9.65 5.85
CA PRO A 216 3.04 10.14 6.95
C PRO A 216 1.80 9.28 7.28
N VAL A 217 1.48 8.25 6.48
CA VAL A 217 0.28 7.42 6.69
C VAL A 217 0.23 6.76 8.06
N ALA A 218 1.38 6.31 8.57
CA ALA A 218 1.53 5.74 9.91
C ALA A 218 0.98 6.64 11.04
N GLY A 219 0.97 7.96 10.84
CA GLY A 219 0.45 8.93 11.81
C GLY A 219 -1.04 9.23 11.69
N LEU A 220 -1.70 8.80 10.61
CA LEU A 220 -3.14 9.06 10.41
C LEU A 220 -4.01 8.54 11.56
N PRO A 221 -3.85 7.30 12.07
CA PRO A 221 -4.70 6.81 13.15
C PRO A 221 -4.66 7.70 14.40
N SER A 222 -3.56 8.40 14.66
CA SER A 222 -3.41 9.26 15.84
C SER A 222 -4.16 10.59 15.71
N LEU A 223 -4.58 10.98 14.50
CA LEU A 223 -5.40 12.18 14.24
C LEU A 223 -6.86 12.02 14.68
N ALA A 224 -7.31 10.79 14.95
CA ALA A 224 -8.63 10.54 15.51
C ALA A 224 -8.75 11.17 16.91
N VAL A 225 -9.87 11.86 17.15
CA VAL A 225 -10.17 12.51 18.43
C VAL A 225 -10.19 11.47 19.56
N PRO A 226 -9.68 11.77 20.77
CA PRO A 226 -9.81 10.88 21.92
C PRO A 226 -11.26 10.43 22.16
N GLY A 227 -11.46 9.14 22.43
CA GLY A 227 -12.78 8.52 22.55
C GLY A 227 -13.36 7.97 21.25
N VAL A 228 -12.82 8.34 20.08
CA VAL A 228 -13.16 7.68 18.81
C VAL A 228 -12.46 6.31 18.77
N PRO A 229 -13.21 5.20 18.61
CA PRO A 229 -12.61 3.87 18.52
C PRO A 229 -11.72 3.74 17.28
N ARG A 230 -10.56 3.11 17.46
CA ARG A 230 -9.65 2.73 16.38
C ARG A 230 -9.55 1.21 16.33
N VAL A 231 -9.94 0.63 15.21
CA VAL A 231 -9.97 -0.83 15.05
C VAL A 231 -8.85 -1.24 14.11
N LEU A 232 -7.92 -2.06 14.60
CA LEU A 232 -6.92 -2.73 13.78
C LEU A 232 -7.44 -4.08 13.32
N ILE A 233 -7.48 -4.31 12.02
CA ILE A 233 -7.66 -5.63 11.40
C ILE A 233 -6.37 -5.96 10.67
N ASN A 234 -5.52 -6.78 11.27
CA ASN A 234 -4.23 -7.15 10.69
C ASN A 234 -3.72 -8.45 11.31
N ARG A 235 -2.78 -9.15 10.68
CA ARG A 235 -2.19 -10.36 11.28
C ARG A 235 -1.36 -10.05 12.54
N ASP A 236 -0.65 -8.92 12.49
CA ASP A 236 0.26 -8.49 13.55
C ASP A 236 -0.17 -7.12 14.11
N PRO A 237 0.20 -6.80 15.36
CA PRO A 237 0.09 -5.43 15.87
C PRO A 237 0.79 -4.41 14.97
N ALA A 238 0.27 -3.18 14.91
CA ALA A 238 0.79 -2.13 14.04
C ALA A 238 0.64 -0.74 14.67
N GLY A 239 1.66 0.11 14.51
CA GLY A 239 1.68 1.48 15.01
C GLY A 239 1.52 1.56 16.54
N ASP A 240 0.78 2.57 17.00
CA ASP A 240 0.44 2.77 18.41
C ASP A 240 -0.91 2.14 18.81
N LEU A 241 -1.52 1.32 17.94
CA LEU A 241 -2.84 0.75 18.17
C LEU A 241 -2.80 -0.28 19.30
N GLY A 242 -3.72 -0.14 20.25
CA GLY A 242 -3.76 -0.87 21.52
C GLY A 242 -3.26 -0.05 22.71
N SER A 243 -2.75 1.17 22.47
CA SER A 243 -2.34 2.08 23.53
C SER A 243 -3.49 2.89 24.13
N ARG A 244 -4.61 3.07 23.38
CA ARG A 244 -5.80 3.77 23.89
C ARG A 244 -6.82 2.77 24.44
N PRO A 245 -7.61 3.14 25.47
CA PRO A 245 -8.68 2.27 26.00
C PRO A 245 -9.74 1.86 24.96
N ASP A 246 -9.98 2.72 23.96
CA ASP A 246 -10.97 2.49 22.88
C ASP A 246 -10.38 1.81 21.65
N ASP A 247 -9.10 1.44 21.67
CA ASP A 247 -8.49 0.69 20.58
C ASP A 247 -8.94 -0.78 20.62
N VAL A 248 -9.21 -1.33 19.44
CA VAL A 248 -9.60 -2.72 19.28
C VAL A 248 -8.63 -3.40 18.33
N LEU A 249 -8.03 -4.50 18.76
CA LEU A 249 -7.10 -5.28 17.95
C LEU A 249 -7.76 -6.60 17.54
N LEU A 250 -8.05 -6.76 16.25
CA LEU A 250 -8.58 -7.97 15.64
C LEU A 250 -7.47 -8.63 14.84
N LEU A 251 -6.68 -9.48 15.51
CA LEU A 251 -5.45 -10.05 14.97
C LEU A 251 -5.71 -11.33 14.16
N SER A 252 -6.08 -11.17 12.89
CA SER A 252 -6.39 -12.27 11.98
C SER A 252 -6.32 -11.84 10.52
N ASP A 253 -6.65 -12.75 9.60
CA ASP A 253 -6.78 -12.44 8.17
C ASP A 253 -7.93 -11.44 7.93
N CYS A 254 -7.64 -10.41 7.14
CA CYS A 254 -8.58 -9.33 6.86
C CYS A 254 -9.94 -9.85 6.39
N ASP A 255 -9.95 -10.74 5.40
CA ASP A 255 -11.17 -11.31 4.80
C ASP A 255 -12.04 -12.08 5.81
N ASN A 256 -11.42 -12.73 6.80
CA ASN A 256 -12.16 -13.48 7.83
C ASN A 256 -12.82 -12.53 8.83
N VAL A 257 -12.10 -11.48 9.24
CA VAL A 257 -12.62 -10.50 10.19
C VAL A 257 -13.74 -9.68 9.56
N VAL A 258 -13.59 -9.21 8.32
CA VAL A 258 -14.64 -8.42 7.66
C VAL A 258 -15.91 -9.24 7.40
N ARG A 259 -15.78 -10.55 7.13
CA ARG A 259 -16.93 -11.46 7.06
C ARG A 259 -17.63 -11.59 8.40
N THR A 260 -16.87 -11.75 9.48
CA THR A 260 -17.43 -11.80 10.85
C THR A 260 -18.14 -10.50 11.21
N LEU A 261 -17.54 -9.35 10.87
CA LEU A 261 -18.15 -8.03 11.08
C LEU A 261 -19.42 -7.88 10.24
N ALA A 262 -19.43 -8.34 8.98
CA ALA A 262 -20.61 -8.36 8.13
C ALA A 262 -21.71 -9.28 8.69
N ASP A 263 -21.37 -10.42 9.29
CA ASP A 263 -22.33 -11.29 9.99
C ASP A 263 -22.98 -10.53 11.17
N SER A 264 -22.19 -9.88 12.03
CA SER A 264 -22.71 -9.09 13.17
C SER A 264 -23.54 -7.86 12.75
N LEU A 265 -23.23 -7.28 11.60
CA LEU A 265 -24.00 -6.20 10.97
C LEU A 265 -25.29 -6.70 10.30
N GLY A 266 -25.41 -8.00 10.03
CA GLY A 266 -26.49 -8.57 9.22
C GLY A 266 -26.34 -8.24 7.72
N TRP A 267 -25.13 -7.96 7.25
CA TRP A 267 -24.82 -7.55 5.88
C TRP A 267 -24.07 -8.63 5.08
N ARG A 268 -24.00 -9.86 5.60
CA ARG A 268 -23.20 -10.94 4.97
C ARG A 268 -23.60 -11.20 3.53
N LYS A 269 -24.91 -11.27 3.25
CA LYS A 269 -25.40 -11.51 1.89
C LYS A 269 -24.96 -10.39 0.94
N GLN A 270 -25.14 -9.13 1.35
CA GLN A 270 -24.75 -7.96 0.57
C GLN A 270 -23.25 -7.94 0.31
N LEU A 271 -22.42 -8.32 1.28
CA LEU A 271 -20.97 -8.46 1.12
C LEU A 271 -20.64 -9.48 0.03
N GLU A 272 -21.19 -10.69 0.12
CA GLU A 272 -20.90 -11.76 -0.84
C GLU A 272 -21.47 -11.45 -2.23
N ASP A 273 -22.62 -10.76 -2.32
CA ASP A 273 -23.19 -10.29 -3.58
C ASP A 273 -22.26 -9.26 -4.26
N ILE A 274 -21.73 -8.27 -3.51
CA ILE A 274 -20.74 -7.31 -4.03
C ILE A 274 -19.48 -8.04 -4.45
N TRP A 275 -18.94 -8.92 -3.60
CA TRP A 275 -17.71 -9.64 -3.92
C TRP A 275 -17.87 -10.53 -5.15
N LYS A 276 -19.05 -11.12 -5.35
CA LYS A 276 -19.36 -11.87 -6.58
C LYS A 276 -19.39 -10.97 -7.82
N GLU A 277 -19.76 -9.70 -7.71
CA GLU A 277 -19.72 -8.73 -8.82
C GLU A 277 -18.29 -8.32 -9.18
N VAL A 278 -17.45 -8.04 -8.18
CA VAL A 278 -16.14 -7.39 -8.39
C VAL A 278 -14.93 -8.33 -8.28
N GLY A 279 -15.10 -9.46 -7.61
CA GLY A 279 -14.05 -10.43 -7.35
C GLY A 279 -13.74 -11.34 -8.55
N PRO A 280 -12.90 -12.37 -8.34
CA PRO A 280 -12.58 -13.37 -9.36
C PRO A 280 -13.83 -14.08 -9.89
N GLN A 281 -13.99 -14.17 -11.20
CA GLN A 281 -15.10 -14.86 -11.86
C GLN A 281 -14.75 -16.32 -12.19
N PRO A 282 -15.73 -17.24 -12.28
CA PRO A 282 -15.49 -18.59 -12.79
C PRO A 282 -14.86 -18.52 -14.20
N GLY A 283 -13.68 -19.11 -14.38
CA GLY A 283 -12.92 -19.01 -15.62
C GLY A 283 -11.87 -17.89 -15.65
N ASP A 284 -11.77 -17.05 -14.60
CA ASP A 284 -10.57 -16.23 -14.32
C ASP A 284 -9.39 -17.14 -13.87
N GLU A 285 -9.22 -18.30 -14.52
CA GLU A 285 -7.98 -19.07 -14.50
C GLU A 285 -6.95 -18.31 -15.33
N ASN A 286 -6.48 -17.18 -14.81
CA ASN A 286 -5.19 -16.70 -15.26
C ASN A 286 -4.16 -17.60 -14.61
N PRO A 287 -3.34 -18.34 -15.36
CA PRO A 287 -2.11 -18.88 -14.81
C PRO A 287 -1.24 -17.67 -14.50
N VAL A 288 -1.46 -17.04 -13.34
CA VAL A 288 -0.51 -16.09 -12.77
C VAL A 288 0.79 -16.86 -12.79
N PRO A 289 1.79 -16.46 -13.61
CA PRO A 289 3.05 -17.15 -13.60
C PRO A 289 3.51 -17.09 -12.14
N GLU A 290 3.73 -18.27 -11.54
CA GLU A 290 3.96 -18.44 -10.10
C GLU A 290 5.06 -17.50 -9.56
N ASP A 291 5.89 -16.96 -10.47
CA ASP A 291 6.77 -15.83 -10.20
C ASP A 291 7.01 -14.90 -11.42
N ALA A 292 5.98 -14.24 -11.98
CA ALA A 292 6.16 -13.31 -13.12
C ALA A 292 7.18 -12.18 -12.81
N ILE A 293 7.12 -11.63 -11.59
CA ILE A 293 8.06 -10.61 -11.11
C ILE A 293 9.48 -11.18 -11.03
N GLY A 294 9.66 -12.35 -10.42
CA GLY A 294 10.98 -12.98 -10.34
C GLY A 294 11.56 -13.30 -11.71
N LYS A 295 10.76 -13.81 -12.65
CA LYS A 295 11.20 -14.09 -14.02
C LYS A 295 11.71 -12.85 -14.76
N GLU A 296 11.00 -11.72 -14.65
CA GLU A 296 11.47 -10.47 -15.26
C GLU A 296 12.71 -9.89 -14.57
N ILE A 297 12.84 -10.11 -13.25
CA ILE A 297 14.04 -9.78 -12.51
C ILE A 297 15.22 -10.65 -12.96
N ASP A 298 15.05 -11.96 -13.05
CA ASP A 298 16.09 -12.90 -13.46
C ASP A 298 16.54 -12.62 -14.90
N LYS A 299 15.59 -12.40 -15.82
CA LYS A 299 15.88 -11.96 -17.18
C LYS A 299 16.68 -10.67 -17.22
N PHE A 300 16.30 -9.68 -16.41
CA PHE A 300 17.06 -8.44 -16.31
C PHE A 300 18.50 -8.71 -15.83
N LEU A 301 18.70 -9.56 -14.84
CA LEU A 301 20.03 -9.89 -14.33
C LEU A 301 20.90 -10.59 -15.38
N ASP A 302 20.33 -11.53 -16.13
CA ASP A 302 21.04 -12.28 -17.18
C ASP A 302 21.47 -11.39 -18.36
N GLU A 303 20.71 -10.32 -18.64
CA GLU A 303 21.01 -9.34 -19.70
C GLU A 303 22.05 -8.28 -19.28
N GLN A 304 22.53 -8.27 -18.02
CA GLN A 304 23.50 -7.27 -17.56
C GLN A 304 24.94 -7.61 -17.95
N THR A 305 25.49 -6.84 -18.89
CA THR A 305 26.94 -6.79 -19.21
C THR A 305 27.79 -6.37 -18.00
N GLU A 306 29.05 -6.77 -17.94
CA GLU A 306 30.01 -6.37 -16.89
C GLU A 306 30.07 -4.85 -16.66
N GLU A 307 30.05 -4.05 -17.74
CA GLU A 307 30.08 -2.58 -17.66
C GLU A 307 28.86 -2.00 -16.92
N ARG A 308 27.66 -2.50 -17.22
CA ARG A 308 26.43 -2.12 -16.50
C ARG A 308 26.46 -2.55 -15.04
N GLN A 309 27.00 -3.74 -14.75
CA GLN A 309 27.18 -4.19 -13.38
C GLN A 309 28.08 -3.22 -12.59
N LEU A 310 29.16 -2.71 -13.19
CA LEU A 310 30.02 -1.70 -12.57
C LEU A 310 29.27 -0.39 -12.28
N VAL A 311 28.40 0.07 -13.19
CA VAL A 311 27.54 1.26 -12.96
C VAL A 311 26.63 1.05 -11.76
N TYR A 312 25.96 -0.09 -11.67
CA TYR A 312 25.08 -0.38 -10.53
C TYR A 312 25.86 -0.51 -9.21
N GLN A 313 27.05 -1.12 -9.23
CA GLN A 313 27.93 -1.17 -8.06
C GLN A 313 28.37 0.24 -7.63
N GLY A 314 28.70 1.11 -8.58
CA GLY A 314 29.04 2.51 -8.31
C GLY A 314 27.89 3.27 -7.63
N HIS A 315 26.67 3.13 -8.16
CA HIS A 315 25.47 3.74 -7.55
C HIS A 315 25.12 3.13 -6.20
N LYS A 316 25.30 1.82 -6.03
CA LYS A 316 25.13 1.13 -4.75
C LYS A 316 26.06 1.70 -3.69
N ILE A 317 27.37 1.78 -3.97
CA ILE A 317 28.38 2.37 -3.07
C ILE A 317 28.04 3.83 -2.75
N PHE A 318 27.61 4.60 -3.75
CA PHE A 318 27.20 5.99 -3.54
C PHE A 318 26.02 6.10 -2.56
N LEU A 319 24.98 5.26 -2.72
CA LEU A 319 23.82 5.25 -1.83
C LEU A 319 24.18 4.79 -0.41
N GLU A 320 25.00 3.75 -0.28
CA GLU A 320 25.50 3.28 1.02
C GLU A 320 26.23 4.41 1.76
N ARG A 321 27.15 5.10 1.07
CA ARG A 321 27.86 6.26 1.65
C ARG A 321 26.93 7.43 1.96
N HIS A 322 25.92 7.68 1.14
CA HIS A 322 24.94 8.74 1.40
C HIS A 322 24.09 8.43 2.64
N LEU A 323 23.70 7.17 2.83
CA LEU A 323 22.97 6.70 4.01
C LEU A 323 23.85 6.75 5.27
N GLU A 324 25.09 6.26 5.21
CA GLU A 324 26.07 6.37 6.30
C GLU A 324 26.28 7.84 6.71
N HIS A 325 26.38 8.75 5.74
CA HIS A 325 26.49 10.18 6.01
C HIS A 325 25.23 10.80 6.62
N LYS A 326 24.03 10.29 6.30
CA LYS A 326 22.79 10.72 6.96
C LYS A 326 22.65 10.15 8.36
N MET A 327 23.00 8.88 8.56
CA MET A 327 22.95 8.21 9.86
C MET A 327 23.96 8.78 10.85
N SER A 328 25.17 9.13 10.40
CA SER A 328 26.18 9.83 11.22
C SER A 328 25.81 11.28 11.59
N ARG A 329 24.74 11.83 11.00
CA ARG A 329 24.20 13.17 11.28
C ARG A 329 22.86 13.14 12.01
N MET A 330 22.32 11.96 12.33
CA MET A 330 21.18 11.85 13.24
C MET A 330 21.67 12.06 14.67
N PRO A 331 21.05 12.93 15.48
CA PRO A 331 21.40 13.04 16.90
C PRO A 331 21.17 11.68 17.57
N SER A 332 22.16 11.22 18.34
CA SER A 332 22.03 10.04 19.19
C SER A 332 21.06 10.39 20.32
N ASP A 333 19.81 9.91 20.26
CA ASP A 333 18.89 10.12 21.35
C ASP A 333 19.32 9.31 22.59
N ALA A 334 19.39 10.05 23.69
CA ALA A 334 19.43 9.67 25.11
C ALA A 334 20.77 9.27 25.75
N GLU A 335 21.54 10.28 26.19
CA GLU A 335 22.10 10.21 27.55
C GLU A 335 20.94 10.39 28.57
N PRO A 336 20.80 9.51 29.58
CA PRO A 336 19.84 9.75 30.64
C PRO A 336 20.36 10.91 31.49
N CYS A 337 19.62 12.01 31.51
CA CYS A 337 19.87 13.12 32.42
C CYS A 337 19.62 12.63 33.86
N ALA A 338 20.66 12.11 34.49
CA ALA A 338 20.67 11.72 35.88
C ALA A 338 21.12 12.91 36.75
N ASN A 339 20.26 13.26 37.71
CA ASN A 339 20.51 13.99 38.95
C ASN A 339 20.94 15.47 38.90
N GLY A 340 20.10 16.30 39.52
CA GLY A 340 20.46 17.62 40.03
C GLY A 340 19.38 18.13 40.97
N ARG A 341 19.62 17.91 42.26
CA ARG A 341 18.89 18.31 43.49
C ARG A 341 17.96 19.53 43.43
#